data_AF-A0AB39WHD3-F1
#
_entry.id   AF-A0AB39WHD3-F1
#
_cell.length_a   1.000
_cell.length_b   1.000
_cell.length_c   1.000
_cell.angle_alpha   90.00
_cell.angle_beta   90.00
_cell.angle_gamma   90.00
#
_symmetry.space_group_name_H-M   'P 1'
#
loop_
_entity.id
_entity.type
_entity.pdbx_description
1 polymer ?
#
loop_
_entity_poly.entity_id
_entity_poly.type
_entity_poly.pdbx_seq_one_letter_code
_entity_poly.pdbx_strand_id
1 'polypeptide(L)'
;MIGNDIVDLALAQKESNWKRPGFLQKIFTLKEQLLIHNAQNSEKMVWNLWSRKEAAYKIYNRETGIRAYIPTQLECIYENATLGRVICKGNTYYTKTQIIGDKIHTIAVAQKLFFNQIVYLEPNNQLDKINGIPFFTDEDIIKPVSISHHGRYKAIISL
;
A
#
# COMPACT_ATOMS: atom_id res chain seq x y z
N MET A 1 -2.82 -1.71 13.54
CA MET A 1 -3.49 -1.18 12.33
C MET A 1 -2.89 -1.82 11.08
N ILE A 2 -3.71 -1.99 10.04
CA ILE A 2 -3.31 -2.57 8.76
C ILE A 2 -3.75 -1.69 7.59
N GLY A 3 -3.05 -1.83 6.46
CA GLY A 3 -3.37 -1.19 5.20
C GLY A 3 -2.95 -2.10 4.03
N ASN A 4 -3.57 -1.94 2.88
CA ASN A 4 -3.11 -2.58 1.64
C ASN A 4 -3.24 -1.61 0.47
N ASP A 5 -2.56 -1.93 -0.62
CA ASP A 5 -2.73 -1.28 -1.91
C ASP A 5 -2.56 -2.29 -3.05
N ILE A 6 -3.30 -2.07 -4.14
CA ILE A 6 -3.24 -2.93 -5.33
C ILE A 6 -3.02 -2.07 -6.55
N VAL A 7 -2.11 -2.51 -7.42
CA VAL A 7 -1.88 -1.93 -8.73
C VAL A 7 -2.09 -2.98 -9.81
N ASP A 8 -3.02 -2.70 -10.73
CA ASP A 8 -3.12 -3.37 -12.03
C ASP A 8 -2.19 -2.66 -13.01
N LEU A 9 -1.06 -3.29 -13.35
CA LEU A 9 -0.05 -2.71 -14.24
C LEU A 9 -0.60 -2.42 -15.65
N ALA A 10 -1.50 -3.27 -16.15
CA ALA A 10 -2.08 -3.07 -17.49
C ALA A 10 -3.00 -1.84 -17.53
N LEU A 11 -3.69 -1.53 -16.43
CA LEU A 11 -4.47 -0.31 -16.30
C LEU A 11 -3.58 0.90 -16.01
N ALA A 12 -2.62 0.75 -15.10
CA ALA A 12 -1.67 1.81 -14.73
C ALA A 12 -0.92 2.35 -15.96
N GLN A 13 -0.56 1.48 -16.91
CA GLN A 13 0.10 1.87 -18.17
C GLN A 13 -0.79 2.77 -19.06
N LYS A 14 -2.12 2.61 -18.98
CA LYS A 14 -3.09 3.40 -19.74
C LYS A 14 -3.44 4.72 -19.04
N GLU A 15 -3.57 4.69 -17.71
CA GLU A 15 -4.06 5.82 -16.92
C GLU A 15 -2.96 6.73 -16.38
N SER A 16 -1.72 6.24 -16.30
CA SER A 16 -0.61 6.99 -15.72
C SER A 16 0.63 6.99 -16.61
N ASN A 17 1.07 8.18 -16.98
CA ASN A 17 2.37 8.39 -17.57
C ASN A 17 3.40 8.74 -16.49
N TRP A 18 3.96 7.71 -15.83
CA TRP A 18 4.99 7.92 -14.80
C TRP A 18 6.29 8.52 -15.36
N LYS A 19 6.51 8.46 -16.68
CA LYS A 19 7.67 9.03 -17.37
C LYS A 19 7.52 10.52 -17.67
N ARG A 20 6.36 11.14 -17.39
CA ARG A 20 6.18 12.58 -17.61
C ARG A 20 7.13 13.39 -16.70
N PRO A 21 7.66 14.53 -17.18
CA PRO A 21 8.52 15.39 -16.37
C PRO A 21 7.87 15.76 -15.02
N GLY A 22 8.64 15.66 -13.94
CA GLY A 22 8.19 16.02 -12.60
C GLY A 22 7.38 14.95 -11.86
N PHE A 23 6.99 13.84 -12.49
CA PHE A 23 6.23 12.78 -11.80
C PHE A 23 7.03 12.17 -10.65
N LEU A 24 8.27 11.76 -10.93
CA LEU A 24 9.10 11.08 -9.94
C LEU A 24 9.46 12.01 -8.78
N GLN A 25 9.78 13.27 -9.06
CA GLN A 25 10.16 14.27 -8.07
C GLN A 25 9.01 14.63 -7.11
N LYS A 26 7.77 14.55 -7.58
CA LYS A 26 6.58 14.83 -6.75
C LYS A 26 6.24 13.69 -5.79
N ILE A 27 6.63 12.46 -6.10
CA ILE A 27 6.14 11.25 -5.42
C ILE A 27 7.24 10.53 -4.64
N PHE A 28 8.44 10.51 -5.18
CA PHE A 28 9.55 9.70 -4.71
C PHE A 28 10.69 10.57 -4.18
N THR A 29 11.32 10.13 -3.09
CA THR A 29 12.55 10.70 -2.56
C THR A 29 13.71 10.44 -3.54
N LEU A 30 14.83 11.16 -3.37
CA LEU A 30 16.01 10.95 -4.23
C LEU A 30 16.54 9.51 -4.16
N LYS A 31 16.47 8.86 -2.99
CA LYS A 31 16.89 7.45 -2.84
C LYS A 31 15.98 6.51 -3.63
N GLU A 32 14.66 6.75 -3.60
CA GLU A 32 13.68 5.96 -4.34
C GLU A 32 13.80 6.18 -5.85
N GLN A 33 14.07 7.41 -6.29
CA GLN A 33 14.36 7.70 -7.70
C GLN A 33 15.59 6.94 -8.20
N LEU A 34 16.65 6.86 -7.38
CA LEU A 34 17.83 6.07 -7.70
C LEU A 34 17.50 4.57 -7.82
N LEU A 35 16.67 4.04 -6.92
CA LEU A 35 16.18 2.65 -7.02
C LEU A 35 15.40 2.41 -8.32
N ILE A 36 14.55 3.35 -8.71
CA ILE A 36 13.75 3.26 -9.95
C ILE A 36 14.66 3.26 -11.18
N HIS A 37 15.66 4.13 -11.21
CA HIS A 37 16.57 4.26 -12.36
C HIS A 37 17.51 3.06 -12.51
N ASN A 38 17.92 2.45 -11.39
CA ASN A 38 18.83 1.30 -11.41
C ASN A 38 18.11 -0.05 -11.50
N ALA A 39 16.77 -0.08 -11.43
CA ALA A 39 16.01 -1.31 -11.50
C ALA A 39 16.02 -1.90 -12.92
N GLN A 40 16.14 -3.24 -13.01
CA GLN A 40 16.00 -3.97 -14.28
C GLN A 40 14.66 -3.67 -14.97
N ASN A 41 13.60 -3.43 -14.21
CA ASN A 41 12.32 -2.97 -14.71
C ASN A 41 11.84 -1.76 -13.88
N SER A 42 12.14 -0.56 -14.37
CA SER A 42 11.79 0.69 -13.69
C SER A 42 10.29 0.89 -13.49
N GLU A 43 9.44 0.45 -14.43
CA GLU A 43 8.00 0.57 -14.31
C GLU A 43 7.46 -0.29 -13.14
N LYS A 44 7.89 -1.55 -13.06
CA LYS A 44 7.56 -2.40 -11.91
C LYS A 44 8.08 -1.82 -10.60
N MET A 45 9.26 -1.20 -10.60
CA MET A 45 9.81 -0.54 -9.41
C MET A 45 8.97 0.67 -8.97
N VAL A 46 8.55 1.52 -9.91
CA VAL A 46 7.66 2.67 -9.64
C VAL A 46 6.40 2.21 -8.91
N TRP A 47 5.73 1.20 -9.48
CA TRP A 47 4.45 0.73 -8.94
C TRP A 47 4.60 -0.12 -7.67
N ASN A 48 5.73 -0.81 -7.49
CA ASN A 48 6.08 -1.46 -6.24
C ASN A 48 6.23 -0.43 -5.11
N LEU A 49 7.08 0.59 -5.30
CA LEU A 49 7.29 1.64 -4.30
C LEU A 49 6.02 2.45 -4.03
N TRP A 50 5.24 2.77 -5.07
CA TRP A 50 3.97 3.47 -4.92
C TRP A 50 2.98 2.69 -4.04
N SER A 51 2.78 1.40 -4.34
CA SER A 51 1.85 0.57 -3.56
C SER A 51 2.25 0.42 -2.09
N ARG A 52 3.55 0.43 -1.79
CA ARG A 52 4.06 0.47 -0.40
C ARG A 52 3.69 1.76 0.31
N LYS A 53 3.86 2.90 -0.34
CA LYS A 53 3.49 4.21 0.21
C LYS A 53 1.99 4.29 0.48
N GLU A 54 1.15 3.89 -0.46
CA GLU A 54 -0.32 3.93 -0.30
C GLU A 54 -0.81 2.98 0.80
N ALA A 55 -0.27 1.77 0.88
CA ALA A 55 -0.60 0.82 1.94
C ALA A 55 -0.23 1.38 3.33
N ALA A 56 0.95 2.01 3.46
CA ALA A 56 1.39 2.66 4.69
C ALA A 56 0.59 3.93 5.01
N TYR A 57 0.25 4.73 3.99
CA TYR A 57 -0.55 5.94 4.16
C TYR A 57 -1.95 5.64 4.69
N LYS A 58 -2.58 4.53 4.28
CA LYS A 58 -3.86 4.09 4.86
C LYS A 58 -3.76 3.87 6.38
N ILE A 59 -2.66 3.29 6.86
CA ILE A 59 -2.42 3.14 8.30
C ILE A 59 -2.26 4.51 8.95
N TYR A 60 -1.36 5.34 8.43
CA TYR A 60 -1.08 6.68 8.96
C TYR A 60 -2.35 7.54 9.05
N ASN A 61 -3.17 7.55 7.98
CA ASN A 61 -4.42 8.28 7.95
C ASN A 61 -5.42 7.80 9.01
N ARG A 62 -5.52 6.48 9.24
CA ARG A 62 -6.42 5.90 10.25
C ARG A 62 -5.96 6.18 11.67
N GLU A 63 -4.66 6.10 11.92
CA GLU A 63 -4.09 6.34 13.26
C GLU A 63 -4.13 7.82 13.65
N THR A 64 -3.96 8.73 12.69
CA THR A 64 -3.83 10.17 12.97
C THR A 64 -5.08 10.98 12.64
N GLY A 65 -5.99 10.46 11.82
CA GLY A 65 -7.12 11.21 11.25
C GLY A 65 -6.72 12.25 10.19
N ILE A 66 -5.43 12.43 9.91
CA ILE A 66 -4.93 13.47 9.01
C ILE A 66 -5.04 13.03 7.56
N ARG A 67 -5.81 13.78 6.76
CA ARG A 67 -5.88 13.64 5.30
C ARG A 67 -4.95 14.66 4.65
N ALA A 68 -3.86 14.19 4.05
CA ALA A 68 -2.89 15.07 3.38
C ALA A 68 -2.21 14.36 2.20
N TYR A 69 -1.93 15.09 1.13
CA TYR A 69 -1.11 14.60 0.03
C TYR A 69 0.38 14.76 0.37
N ILE A 70 1.00 13.70 0.90
CA ILE A 70 2.37 13.73 1.45
C ILE A 70 3.28 12.59 0.94
N PRO A 71 3.29 12.28 -0.37
CA PRO A 71 3.97 11.09 -0.89
C PRO A 71 5.49 11.06 -0.62
N THR A 72 6.16 12.23 -0.62
CA THR A 72 7.59 12.33 -0.30
C THR A 72 7.91 12.23 1.18
N GLN A 73 6.90 12.36 2.06
CA GLN A 73 7.06 12.14 3.50
C GLN A 73 6.89 10.65 3.88
N LEU A 74 6.41 9.82 2.96
CA LEU A 74 6.36 8.36 3.08
C LEU A 74 7.61 7.78 2.40
N GLU A 75 8.69 7.58 3.14
CA GLU A 75 9.95 7.06 2.58
C GLU A 75 10.00 5.53 2.65
N CYS A 76 10.11 4.87 1.50
CA CYS A 76 10.35 3.44 1.41
C CYS A 76 11.80 3.10 1.76
N ILE A 77 11.97 2.29 2.81
CA ILE A 77 13.20 1.54 3.07
C ILE A 77 13.04 0.19 2.35
N TYR A 78 13.64 0.11 1.17
CA TYR A 78 13.56 -1.05 0.29
C TYR A 78 14.58 -2.11 0.69
N GLU A 79 14.12 -3.30 1.06
CA GLU A 79 14.99 -4.46 1.35
C GLU A 79 15.12 -5.34 0.10
N ASN A 80 13.99 -5.71 -0.50
CA ASN A 80 13.92 -6.42 -1.77
C ASN A 80 12.53 -6.25 -2.40
N ALA A 81 12.26 -6.93 -3.52
CA ALA A 81 11.00 -6.79 -4.27
C ALA A 81 9.76 -7.11 -3.43
N THR A 82 9.90 -7.98 -2.43
CA THR A 82 8.83 -8.48 -1.56
C THR A 82 8.80 -7.77 -0.21
N LEU A 83 9.95 -7.47 0.38
CA LEU A 83 10.05 -6.97 1.76
C LEU A 83 10.55 -5.53 1.84
N GLY A 84 10.15 -4.85 2.90
CA GLY A 84 10.64 -3.53 3.26
C GLY A 84 9.79 -2.90 4.34
N ARG A 85 9.96 -1.60 4.49
CA ARG A 85 9.15 -0.77 5.39
C ARG A 85 9.00 0.64 4.83
N VAL A 86 8.00 1.37 5.29
CA VAL A 86 7.79 2.78 5.00
C VAL A 86 7.90 3.58 6.29
N ILE A 87 8.69 4.64 6.27
CA ILE A 87 8.80 5.60 7.38
C ILE A 87 7.96 6.83 7.03
N CYS A 88 7.13 7.28 7.96
CA CYS A 88 6.32 8.49 7.79
C CYS A 88 6.21 9.25 9.11
N LYS A 89 6.75 10.47 9.17
CA LYS A 89 6.72 11.34 10.36
C LYS A 89 7.08 10.63 11.67
N GLY A 90 8.15 9.84 11.65
CA GLY A 90 8.62 9.07 12.82
C GLY A 90 7.95 7.71 13.02
N ASN A 91 6.82 7.43 12.35
CA ASN A 91 6.19 6.11 12.38
C ASN A 91 6.85 5.16 11.38
N THR A 92 6.89 3.87 11.72
CA THR A 92 7.40 2.81 10.85
C THR A 92 6.31 1.79 10.55
N TYR A 93 6.10 1.50 9.27
CA TYR A 93 5.11 0.55 8.78
C TYR A 93 5.81 -0.55 7.97
N TYR A 94 5.64 -1.81 8.36
CA TYR A 94 6.28 -2.93 7.68
C TYR A 94 5.47 -3.34 6.47
N THR A 95 6.11 -3.62 5.34
CA THR A 95 5.44 -3.95 4.08
C THR A 95 5.83 -5.31 3.54
N LYS A 96 4.85 -6.05 3.02
CA LYS A 96 5.01 -7.25 2.19
C LYS A 96 4.31 -7.03 0.85
N THR A 97 5.03 -7.20 -0.25
CA THR A 97 4.56 -7.02 -1.62
C THR A 97 4.59 -8.34 -2.38
N GLN A 98 3.51 -8.67 -3.07
CA GLN A 98 3.43 -9.78 -4.00
C GLN A 98 3.26 -9.24 -5.42
N ILE A 99 4.07 -9.75 -6.35
CA ILE A 99 4.01 -9.38 -7.77
C ILE A 99 3.74 -10.64 -8.57
N ILE A 100 2.56 -10.74 -9.19
CA ILE A 100 2.16 -11.86 -10.04
C ILE A 100 1.54 -11.32 -11.32
N GLY A 101 2.18 -11.59 -12.47
CA GLY A 101 1.76 -11.04 -13.75
C GLY A 101 1.69 -9.52 -13.71
N ASP A 102 0.49 -8.98 -13.98
CA ASP A 102 0.20 -7.54 -13.95
C ASP A 102 -0.25 -7.04 -12.57
N LYS A 103 -0.35 -7.90 -11.57
CA LYS A 103 -0.82 -7.53 -10.23
C LYS A 103 0.36 -7.24 -9.31
N ILE A 104 0.40 -6.04 -8.74
CA ILE A 104 1.21 -5.72 -7.56
C ILE A 104 0.25 -5.54 -6.39
N HIS A 105 0.40 -6.32 -5.34
CA HIS A 105 -0.39 -6.19 -4.11
C HIS A 105 0.56 -6.02 -2.93
N THR A 106 0.42 -4.92 -2.22
CA THR A 106 1.20 -4.64 -1.01
C THR A 106 0.30 -4.61 0.22
N ILE A 107 0.77 -5.23 1.30
CA ILE A 107 0.18 -5.15 2.63
C ILE A 107 1.16 -4.41 3.53
N ALA A 108 0.67 -3.44 4.28
CA ALA A 108 1.37 -2.76 5.35
C ALA A 108 0.78 -3.16 6.72
N VAL A 109 1.63 -3.25 7.73
CA VAL A 109 1.24 -3.48 9.12
C VAL A 109 2.03 -2.56 10.07
N ALA A 110 1.37 -2.07 11.12
CA ALA A 110 2.02 -1.26 12.14
C ALA A 110 3.01 -2.06 13.01
N GLN A 111 2.79 -3.37 13.17
CA GLN A 111 3.67 -4.28 13.91
C GLN A 111 3.90 -5.54 13.09
N LYS A 112 5.16 -6.03 13.03
CA LYS A 112 5.52 -7.20 12.20
C LYS A 112 4.66 -8.44 12.49
N LEU A 113 4.28 -8.65 13.76
CA LEU A 113 3.48 -9.81 14.18
C LEU A 113 2.10 -9.89 13.50
N PHE A 114 1.55 -8.74 13.10
CA PHE A 114 0.25 -8.67 12.43
C PHE A 114 0.25 -9.33 11.06
N PHE A 115 1.40 -9.52 10.41
CA PHE A 115 1.45 -10.28 9.15
C PHE A 115 0.93 -11.72 9.30
N ASN A 116 1.11 -12.33 10.48
CA ASN A 116 0.69 -13.70 10.73
C ASN A 116 -0.82 -13.81 11.06
N GLN A 117 -1.49 -12.67 11.23
CA GLN A 117 -2.91 -12.56 11.58
C GLN A 117 -3.75 -12.08 10.41
N ILE A 118 -3.12 -11.71 9.28
CA ILE A 118 -3.86 -11.22 8.11
C ILE A 118 -4.73 -12.34 7.55
N VAL A 119 -6.03 -12.04 7.44
CA VAL A 119 -7.01 -12.83 6.71
C VAL A 119 -7.51 -12.06 5.50
N TYR A 120 -7.77 -12.78 4.41
CA TYR A 120 -8.44 -12.23 3.23
C TYR A 120 -9.94 -12.46 3.37
N LEU A 121 -10.72 -11.41 3.14
CA LEU A 121 -12.18 -11.49 3.15
C LEU A 121 -12.72 -11.52 1.72
N GLU A 122 -13.81 -12.23 1.51
CA GLU A 122 -14.51 -12.25 0.23
C GLU A 122 -15.28 -10.94 0.02
N PRO A 123 -15.50 -10.51 -1.24
CA PRO A 123 -16.25 -9.30 -1.55
C PRO A 123 -17.67 -9.24 -0.96
N ASN A 124 -18.24 -10.40 -0.65
CA ASN A 124 -19.62 -10.55 -0.17
C ASN A 124 -19.71 -10.53 1.37
N ASN A 125 -18.59 -10.46 2.10
CA ASN A 125 -18.62 -10.30 3.55
C ASN A 125 -19.31 -8.97 3.91
N GLN A 126 -20.22 -9.02 4.89
CA GLN A 126 -20.87 -7.83 5.42
C GLN A 126 -19.85 -7.01 6.20
N LEU A 127 -19.59 -5.78 5.75
CA LEU A 127 -18.62 -4.87 6.36
C LEU A 127 -19.36 -3.69 6.99
N ASP A 128 -19.11 -3.47 8.27
CA ASP A 128 -19.59 -2.28 8.97
C ASP A 128 -18.65 -1.10 8.70
N LYS A 129 -19.18 0.12 8.72
CA LYS A 129 -18.37 1.35 8.61
C LYS A 129 -18.53 2.17 9.86
N ILE A 130 -17.44 2.35 10.60
CA ILE A 130 -17.37 3.26 11.75
C ILE A 130 -16.50 4.45 11.32
N ASN A 131 -17.08 5.65 11.28
CA ASN A 131 -16.40 6.89 10.84
C ASN A 131 -15.76 6.78 9.43
N GLY A 132 -16.38 6.02 8.52
CA GLY A 132 -15.89 5.82 7.15
C GLY A 132 -14.74 4.81 7.02
N ILE A 133 -14.30 4.19 8.12
CA ILE A 133 -13.32 3.11 8.12
C ILE A 133 -14.09 1.78 8.14
N PRO A 134 -13.78 0.84 7.23
CA PRO A 134 -14.43 -0.47 7.22
C PRO A 134 -13.90 -1.36 8.35
N PHE A 135 -14.81 -2.09 8.98
CA PHE A 135 -14.54 -3.08 10.02
C PHE A 135 -15.32 -4.37 9.73
N PHE A 136 -14.82 -5.48 10.27
CA PHE A 136 -15.51 -6.76 10.30
C PHE A 136 -15.70 -7.15 11.77
N THR A 137 -16.91 -7.58 12.11
CA THR A 137 -17.25 -8.06 13.44
C THR A 137 -17.12 -9.57 13.46
N ASP A 138 -16.21 -10.08 14.28
CA ASP A 138 -15.97 -11.50 14.50
C ASP A 138 -16.13 -11.78 15.99
N GLU A 139 -17.14 -12.57 16.38
CA GLU A 139 -17.42 -12.89 17.79
C GLU A 139 -17.46 -11.64 18.71
N ASP A 140 -18.19 -10.59 18.28
CA ASP A 140 -18.32 -9.30 18.98
C ASP A 140 -17.02 -8.45 19.06
N ILE A 141 -15.95 -8.86 18.39
CA ILE A 141 -14.68 -8.12 18.28
C ILE A 141 -14.65 -7.36 16.95
N ILE A 142 -14.47 -6.03 17.04
CA ILE A 142 -14.31 -5.15 15.89
C ILE A 142 -12.87 -5.24 15.36
N LYS A 143 -12.71 -5.85 14.17
CA LYS A 143 -11.41 -6.01 13.50
C LYS A 143 -11.23 -5.00 12.36
N PRO A 144 -10.07 -4.32 12.27
CA PRO A 144 -9.84 -3.31 11.23
C PRO A 144 -9.73 -3.95 9.85
N VAL A 145 -10.49 -3.43 8.89
CA VAL A 145 -10.46 -3.92 7.50
C VAL A 145 -9.73 -2.92 6.60
N SER A 146 -8.96 -3.40 5.63
CA SER A 146 -8.39 -2.57 4.56
C SER A 146 -8.84 -3.08 3.20
N ILE A 147 -9.35 -2.16 2.38
CA ILE A 147 -9.88 -2.45 1.06
C ILE A 147 -9.02 -1.72 0.03
N SER A 148 -8.66 -2.43 -1.04
CA SER A 148 -7.98 -1.89 -2.22
C SER A 148 -8.61 -2.41 -3.50
N HIS A 149 -8.70 -1.55 -4.49
CA HIS A 149 -9.21 -1.88 -5.81
C HIS A 149 -8.51 -1.04 -6.86
N HIS A 150 -8.03 -1.68 -7.93
CA HIS A 150 -7.51 -1.00 -9.11
C HIS A 150 -7.66 -1.94 -10.31
N GLY A 151 -8.34 -1.47 -11.35
CA GLY A 151 -8.61 -2.23 -12.56
C GLY A 151 -9.29 -3.56 -12.28
N ARG A 152 -8.66 -4.65 -12.70
CA ARG A 152 -9.20 -6.02 -12.57
C ARG A 152 -9.11 -6.58 -11.15
N TYR A 153 -8.42 -5.91 -10.24
CA TYR A 153 -8.00 -6.49 -8.97
C TYR A 153 -8.63 -5.77 -7.78
N LYS A 154 -9.13 -6.56 -6.84
CA LYS A 154 -9.65 -6.14 -5.53
C LYS A 154 -9.03 -7.00 -4.43
N ALA A 155 -8.75 -6.42 -3.27
CA ALA A 155 -8.43 -7.17 -2.06
C ALA A 155 -9.03 -6.50 -0.83
N ILE A 156 -9.64 -7.32 0.02
CA ILE A 156 -10.13 -6.96 1.33
C ILE A 156 -9.34 -7.79 2.34
N ILE A 157 -8.66 -7.13 3.27
CA ILE A 157 -7.90 -7.81 4.33
C ILE A 157 -8.38 -7.35 5.71
N SER A 158 -8.31 -8.23 6.70
CA SER A 158 -8.57 -7.95 8.12
C SER A 158 -7.44 -8.49 8.99
N LEU A 159 -7.38 -8.01 10.24
CA LEU A 159 -6.78 -8.76 11.35
C LEU A 159 -7.79 -9.73 11.96
#